data_AF-A0A5R2N1W9-F1
#
_entry.id   AF-A0A5R2N1W9-F1
#
_cell.length_a   1.000
_cell.length_b   1.000
_cell.length_c   1.000
_cell.angle_alpha   90.00
_cell.angle_beta   90.00
_cell.angle_gamma   90.00
#
_symmetry.space_group_name_H-M   'P 1'
#
loop_
_entity.id
_entity.type
_entity.pdbx_description
1 polymer ?
#
loop_
_entity_poly.entity_id
_entity_poly.type
_entity_poly.pdbx_seq_one_letter_code
_entity_poly.pdbx_strand_id
1 'polypeptide(L)' 'MDALTAALKVAASGLGAQSERLRVVSENLANAQSTGTTPGADPYRRKTISFVSELDRASGSSTVEVNSIDRDPSDFP' A
#
# COMPACT_ATOMS: atom_id res chain seq x y z
N MET A 1 -7.92 24.37 13.17
CA MET A 1 -6.55 24.11 12.65
C MET A 1 -6.21 25.21 11.67
N ASP A 2 -4.96 25.66 11.63
CA ASP A 2 -4.52 26.59 10.59
C ASP A 2 -4.20 25.84 9.27
N ALA A 3 -4.12 26.60 8.17
CA ALA A 3 -3.91 26.04 6.83
C ALA A 3 -2.56 25.34 6.69
N LEU A 4 -1.53 25.80 7.41
CA LEU A 4 -0.19 25.20 7.35
C LEU A 4 -0.20 23.80 7.99
N THR A 5 -0.84 23.66 9.15
CA THR A 5 -0.99 22.38 9.85
C THR A 5 -1.77 21.38 9.00
N ALA A 6 -2.85 21.84 8.34
CA ALA A 6 -3.61 21.00 7.42
C ALA A 6 -2.76 20.55 6.23
N ALA A 7 -2.00 21.45 5.60
CA ALA A 7 -1.12 21.12 4.48
C ALA A 7 -0.03 20.10 4.87
N LEU A 8 0.57 20.27 6.06
CA LEU A 8 1.56 19.32 6.60
C LEU A 8 0.94 17.94 6.85
N LYS A 9 -0.28 17.88 7.39
CA LYS A 9 -1.01 16.61 7.61
C LYS A 9 -1.28 15.89 6.30
N VAL A 10 -1.73 16.60 5.27
CA VAL A 10 -1.94 16.04 3.93
C VAL A 10 -0.64 15.51 3.35
N ALA A 11 0.44 16.31 3.37
CA ALA A 11 1.75 15.88 2.89
C ALA A 11 2.28 14.65 3.63
N ALA A 12 2.15 14.62 4.96
CA ALA A 12 2.55 13.47 5.77
C ALA A 12 1.78 12.20 5.42
N SER A 13 0.45 12.30 5.22
CA SER A 13 -0.37 11.16 4.79
C SER A 13 0.07 10.62 3.42
N GLY A 14 0.36 11.51 2.48
CA GLY A 14 0.87 11.14 1.16
C GLY A 14 2.25 10.46 1.21
N LEU A 15 3.17 10.99 2.02
CA LEU A 15 4.49 10.37 2.21
C LEU A 15 4.37 8.98 2.84
N GLY A 16 3.55 8.82 3.88
CA GLY A 16 3.31 7.51 4.50
C GLY A 16 2.75 6.48 3.51
N ALA A 17 1.74 6.86 2.73
CA ALA A 17 1.17 6.01 1.68
C ALA A 17 2.21 5.60 0.62
N GLN A 18 3.09 6.51 0.21
CA GLN A 18 4.16 6.21 -0.74
C GLN A 18 5.26 5.32 -0.14
N SER A 19 5.62 5.52 1.12
CA SER A 19 6.56 4.63 1.82
C SER A 19 6.04 3.19 1.86
N GLU A 20 4.76 2.99 2.16
CA GLU A 20 4.17 1.65 2.18
C GLU A 20 4.08 1.05 0.77
N ARG A 21 3.78 1.87 -0.25
CA ARG A 21 3.84 1.43 -1.66
C ARG A 21 5.22 0.91 -2.02
N LEU A 22 6.27 1.65 -1.68
CA LEU A 22 7.64 1.26 -1.97
C LEU A 22 8.01 -0.03 -1.26
N ARG A 23 7.61 -0.19 0.00
CA ARG A 23 7.80 -1.44 0.75
C ARG A 23 7.17 -2.63 0.03
N VAL A 24 5.90 -2.53 -0.36
CA VAL A 24 5.18 -3.61 -1.07
C VAL A 24 5.87 -3.94 -2.40
N VAL A 25 6.32 -2.93 -3.15
CA VAL A 25 7.08 -3.14 -4.39
C VAL A 25 8.40 -3.85 -4.12
N SER A 26 9.14 -3.46 -3.08
CA SER A 26 10.40 -4.12 -2.70
C SER A 26 10.18 -5.57 -2.28
N GLU A 27 9.13 -5.87 -1.52
CA GLU A 27 8.79 -7.23 -1.11
C GLU A 27 8.43 -8.10 -2.33
N ASN A 28 7.66 -7.54 -3.28
CA ASN A 28 7.32 -8.22 -4.52
C ASN A 28 8.56 -8.52 -5.36
N LEU A 29 9.45 -7.55 -5.50
CA LEU A 29 10.68 -7.71 -6.27
C LEU A 29 11.59 -8.78 -5.64
N ALA A 30 11.77 -8.73 -4.32
CA ALA A 30 12.62 -9.67 -3.59
C ALA A 30 12.14 -11.13 -3.70
N ASN A 31 10.83 -11.34 -3.81
CA ASN A 31 10.22 -12.67 -3.84
C ASN A 31 9.71 -13.11 -5.21
N ALA A 32 9.95 -12.34 -6.27
CA ALA A 32 9.40 -12.59 -7.60
C ALA A 32 9.76 -13.96 -8.19
N GLN A 33 10.86 -14.57 -7.73
CA GLN A 33 11.35 -15.88 -8.17
C GLN A 33 11.23 -16.96 -7.08
N SER A 34 10.62 -16.65 -5.94
CA SER A 34 10.45 -17.59 -4.84
C SER A 34 9.38 -18.62 -5.17
N THR A 35 9.72 -19.89 -5.04
CA THR A 35 8.80 -21.03 -5.19
C THR A 35 8.45 -21.63 -3.83
N GLY A 36 7.38 -22.43 -3.78
CA GLY A 36 6.98 -23.11 -2.55
C GLY A 36 8.04 -24.11 -2.05
N THR A 37 8.10 -24.31 -0.74
CA THR A 37 9.11 -25.15 -0.08
C THR A 37 8.80 -26.65 -0.08
N THR A 38 7.66 -27.05 -0.65
CA THR A 38 7.20 -28.45 -0.72
C THR A 38 6.71 -28.79 -2.13
N PRO A 39 6.75 -30.07 -2.53
CA PRO A 39 6.22 -30.49 -3.83
C PRO A 39 4.74 -30.09 -3.98
N GLY A 40 4.42 -29.40 -5.08
CA GLY A 40 3.07 -28.92 -5.37
C GLY A 40 2.66 -27.62 -4.67
N ALA A 41 3.55 -26.97 -3.92
CA ALA A 41 3.25 -25.68 -3.33
C ALA A 41 3.30 -24.54 -4.37
N ASP A 42 2.32 -23.65 -4.25
CA ASP A 42 2.19 -22.43 -5.03
C ASP A 42 3.46 -21.56 -4.97
N PRO A 43 3.89 -20.95 -6.09
CA PRO A 43 4.95 -19.95 -6.07
C PRO A 43 4.47 -18.66 -5.39
N TYR A 44 5.40 -17.73 -5.17
CA TYR A 44 5.08 -16.45 -4.54
C TYR A 44 3.99 -15.70 -5.30
N ARG A 45 2.92 -15.33 -4.59
CA ARG A 45 1.87 -14.43 -5.08
C ARG A 45 2.22 -13.00 -4.70
N ARG A 46 2.33 -12.12 -5.69
CA ARG A 46 2.60 -10.70 -5.45
C ARG A 46 1.55 -10.08 -4.54
N LYS A 47 2.00 -9.17 -3.69
CA LYS A 47 1.14 -8.30 -2.91
C LYS A 47 0.64 -7.13 -3.76
N THR A 48 -0.59 -6.72 -3.51
CA THR A 48 -1.21 -5.53 -4.07
C THR A 48 -1.58 -4.60 -2.93
N ILE A 49 -1.50 -3.29 -3.15
CA ILE A 49 -1.81 -2.28 -2.14
C ILE A 49 -2.88 -1.35 -2.68
N SER A 50 -3.94 -1.15 -1.89
CA SER A 50 -5.04 -0.24 -2.20
C SER A 50 -5.02 0.95 -1.25
N PHE A 51 -5.44 2.11 -1.75
CA PHE A 51 -5.47 3.36 -0.98
C PHE A 51 -6.89 3.92 -0.99
N VAL A 52 -7.24 4.62 0.08
CA VAL A 52 -8.52 5.34 0.19
C VAL A 52 -8.26 6.80 0.52
N SER A 53 -9.09 7.68 -0.04
CA SER A 53 -9.11 9.09 0.33
C SER A 53 -10.06 9.28 1.51
N GLU A 54 -9.60 9.92 2.57
CA GLU A 54 -10.43 10.31 3.71
C GLU A 54 -10.60 11.83 3.74
N LEU A 55 -11.83 12.29 4.01
CA LEU A 55 -12.14 13.71 4.18
C LEU A 55 -12.29 14.00 5.68
N ASP A 56 -11.36 14.77 6.23
CA ASP A 56 -11.47 15.30 7.58
C ASP A 56 -12.46 16.47 7.57
N ARG A 57 -13.69 16.20 8.01
CA ARG A 57 -14.79 17.17 8.01
C ARG A 57 -14.55 18.39 8.89
N ALA A 58 -13.67 18.30 9.88
CA ALA A 58 -13.36 19.41 10.77
C ALA A 58 -12.37 20.40 10.14
N SER A 59 -11.49 19.93 9.25
CA SER A 59 -10.49 20.76 8.57
C SER A 59 -10.78 21.00 7.09
N GLY A 60 -11.71 20.25 6.49
CA GLY A 60 -11.97 20.26 5.05
C GLY A 60 -10.82 19.68 4.21
N SER A 61 -9.85 19.01 4.86
CA SER A 61 -8.66 18.48 4.19
C SER A 61 -8.86 17.02 3.78
N SER A 62 -8.30 16.65 2.62
CA SER A 62 -8.31 15.27 2.14
C SER A 62 -6.96 14.62 2.41
N THR A 63 -6.97 13.53 3.16
CA THR A 63 -5.80 12.67 3.41
C THR A 63 -5.89 11.38 2.60
N VAL A 64 -4.78 10.67 2.50
CA VAL A 64 -4.73 9.33 1.89
C VAL A 64 -4.28 8.32 2.93
N GLU A 65 -4.98 7.20 2.99
CA GLU A 65 -4.63 6.09 3.87
C GLU A 65 -4.52 4.78 3.08
N VAL A 66 -3.81 3.81 3.66
CA VAL A 66 -3.76 2.45 3.12
C VAL A 66 -5.05 1.75 3.49
N ASN A 67 -5.81 1.33 2.48
CA ASN A 67 -7.06 0.61 2.69
C ASN A 67 -6.79 -0.88 2.96
N SER A 68 -5.97 -1.51 2.11
CA SER A 68 -5.60 -2.92 2.28
C SER A 68 -4.29 -3.26 1.57
N ILE A 69 -3.64 -4.33 2.04
CA ILE A 69 -2.56 -5.02 1.34
C ILE A 69 -3.00 -6.47 1.14
N ASP A 70 -3.31 -6.81 -0.10
CA ASP A 70 -3.85 -8.12 -0.50
C ASP A 70 -2.84 -8.90 -1.33
N ARG A 71 -3.18 -10.13 -1.72
CA ARG A 71 -2.42 -10.91 -2.71
C ARG A 71 -3.16 -10.96 -4.02
N ASP A 72 -2.44 -11.09 -5.13
CA ASP A 72 -3.04 -11.20 -6.45
C ASP A 72 -3.95 -12.45 -6.54
N PRO A 73 -5.24 -12.29 -6.87
CA PRO A 73 -6.18 -13.40 -7.00
C PRO A 73 -6.05 -14.16 -8.33
N SER A 74 -5.23 -13.70 -9.29
CA SER A 74 -5.09 -14.40 -10.56
C SER A 74 -4.52 -15.81 -10.41
N ASP A 75 -4.86 -16.69 -11.34
CA ASP A 75 -4.22 -17.99 -11.46
C ASP A 75 -2.72 -17.83 -11.82
N PHE A 76 -1.94 -18.87 -11.55
CA PHE A 76 -0.55 -18.90 -12.02
C PHE A 76 -0.51 -19.16 -13.53
N PRO A 77 0.45 -18.58 -14.26
CA PRO A 77 0.68 -18.86 -15.67
C PRO A 77 1.00 -20.33 -15.97
#